data_AF-A0A351R1L2-F1
#
_entry.id   AF-A0A351R1L2-F1
#
_cell.length_a   1.000
_cell.length_b   1.000
_cell.length_c   1.000
_cell.angle_alpha   90.00
_cell.angle_beta   90.00
_cell.angle_gamma   90.00
#
_symmetry.space_group_name_H-M   'P 1'
#
loop_
_entity.id
_entity.type
_entity.pdbx_description
1 polymer ?
#
loop_
_entity_poly.entity_id
_entity_poly.type
_entity_poly.pdbx_seq_one_letter_code
_entity_poly.pdbx_strand_id
1 'polypeptide(L)'
;TIASPVVFFYMKQYMESALPLSLIEAARIDGSGEFRTFNSIVLPLMKPAIAVQAIFTFVSSWNNYFTPALILHDDKKKTLPILIAQLRAADWLKFDMGQVYVMITFSILPVIVVYLILSKHIVQGIALGSVKG
;
A
#
# COMPACT_ATOMS: atom_id res chain seq x y z
N THR A 1 5.40 6.18 6.98
CA THR A 1 5.35 6.35 5.51
C THR A 1 4.01 6.88 5.01
N ILE A 2 2.88 6.64 5.70
CA ILE A 2 1.55 7.14 5.28
C ILE A 2 1.48 8.67 5.17
N ALA A 3 2.20 9.40 6.03
CA ALA A 3 2.32 10.86 5.97
C ALA A 3 3.55 11.36 5.19
N SER A 4 4.09 10.59 4.23
CA SER A 4 5.25 11.04 3.46
C SER A 4 4.86 12.09 2.42
N PRO A 5 5.77 13.01 2.04
CA PRO A 5 5.52 14.00 0.99
C PRO A 5 5.05 13.37 -0.33
N VAL A 6 5.64 12.22 -0.70
CA VAL A 6 5.27 11.48 -1.93
C VAL A 6 3.81 11.04 -1.90
N VAL A 7 3.35 10.51 -0.76
CA VAL A 7 1.94 10.11 -0.59
C VAL A 7 1.03 11.33 -0.75
N PHE A 8 1.37 12.44 -0.12
CA PHE A 8 0.58 13.67 -0.21
C PHE A 8 0.47 14.16 -1.66
N PHE A 9 1.59 14.28 -2.37
CA PHE A 9 1.59 14.73 -3.76
C PHE A 9 0.85 13.78 -4.70
N TYR A 10 0.98 12.46 -4.49
CA TYR A 10 0.23 11.47 -5.26
C TYR A 10 -1.29 11.60 -5.03
N MET A 11 -1.71 11.66 -3.76
CA MET A 11 -3.13 11.80 -3.41
C MET A 11 -3.72 13.11 -3.93
N LYS A 12 -2.97 14.21 -3.84
CA LYS A 12 -3.38 15.51 -4.37
C LYS A 12 -3.58 15.45 -5.89
N GLN A 13 -2.60 14.94 -6.63
CA GLN A 13 -2.70 14.85 -8.11
C GLN A 13 -3.85 13.95 -8.56
N TYR A 14 -4.09 12.85 -7.87
CA TYR A 14 -5.25 12.01 -8.17
C TYR A 14 -6.55 12.74 -7.84
N MET A 15 -6.63 13.44 -6.71
CA MET A 15 -7.82 14.21 -6.35
C MET A 15 -8.14 15.28 -7.40
N GLU A 16 -7.14 16.03 -7.85
CA GLU A 16 -7.31 17.06 -8.89
C GLU A 16 -7.78 16.48 -10.24
N SER A 17 -7.37 15.26 -10.58
CA SER A 17 -7.82 14.61 -11.83
C SER A 17 -9.17 13.91 -11.72
N ALA A 18 -9.49 13.35 -10.55
CA ALA A 18 -10.66 12.49 -10.37
C ALA A 18 -11.88 13.20 -9.76
N LEU A 19 -11.71 14.32 -9.04
CA LEU A 19 -12.77 15.03 -8.31
C LEU A 19 -13.18 16.34 -9.00
N PRO A 20 -14.24 16.34 -9.83
CA PRO A 20 -14.85 17.56 -10.34
C PRO A 20 -15.33 18.47 -9.20
N LEU A 21 -14.92 19.74 -9.20
CA LEU A 21 -15.37 20.72 -8.20
C LEU A 21 -16.90 20.90 -8.17
N SER A 22 -17.56 20.73 -9.31
CA SER A 22 -19.02 20.81 -9.42
C SER A 22 -19.77 19.79 -8.55
N LEU A 23 -19.18 18.62 -8.26
CA LEU A 23 -19.76 17.64 -7.33
C LEU A 23 -19.79 18.16 -5.90
N ILE A 24 -18.78 18.94 -5.50
CA ILE A 24 -18.70 19.54 -4.16
C ILE A 24 -19.70 20.69 -4.04
N GLU A 25 -19.79 21.53 -5.08
CA GLU A 25 -20.75 22.65 -5.14
C GLU A 25 -22.20 22.15 -5.08
N ALA A 26 -22.52 21.09 -5.84
CA ALA A 26 -23.83 20.46 -5.79
C ALA A 26 -24.15 19.92 -4.38
N ALA A 27 -23.21 19.23 -3.74
CA ALA A 27 -23.39 18.74 -2.37
C ALA A 27 -23.64 19.87 -1.36
N ARG A 28 -22.99 21.03 -1.53
CA ARG A 28 -23.23 22.22 -0.70
C ARG A 28 -24.60 22.85 -0.95
N ILE A 29 -25.04 22.91 -2.21
CA ILE A 29 -26.39 23.39 -2.57
C ILE A 29 -27.46 22.47 -1.94
N ASP A 30 -27.22 21.16 -1.92
CA ASP A 30 -28.09 20.16 -1.27
C ASP A 30 -28.01 20.19 0.27
N GLY A 31 -27.27 21.14 0.86
CA GLY A 31 -27.15 21.31 2.31
C GLY A 31 -26.26 20.28 3.01
N SER A 32 -25.44 19.53 2.27
CA SER A 32 -24.48 18.61 2.88
C SER A 32 -23.33 19.37 3.54
N GLY A 33 -23.13 19.16 4.84
CA GLY A 33 -21.97 19.69 5.57
C GLY A 33 -20.64 19.07 5.10
N GLU A 34 -19.54 19.81 5.24
CA GLU A 34 -18.20 19.43 4.74
C GLU A 34 -17.77 18.02 5.17
N PHE A 35 -18.02 17.65 6.43
CA PHE A 35 -17.66 16.32 6.94
C PHE A 35 -18.41 15.19 6.21
N ARG A 36 -19.70 15.39 5.91
CA ARG A 36 -20.51 14.42 5.17
C ARG A 36 -20.07 14.36 3.71
N THR A 37 -19.86 15.52 3.09
CA THR A 37 -19.37 15.63 1.70
C THR A 37 -18.04 14.90 1.54
N PHE A 38 -17.10 15.08 2.47
CA PHE A 38 -15.83 14.38 2.45
C PHE A 38 -15.99 12.86 2.54
N ASN A 39 -16.71 12.36 3.55
CA ASN A 39 -16.79 10.92 3.80
C ASN A 39 -17.69 10.16 2.80
N SER A 40 -18.71 10.82 2.25
CA SER A 40 -19.69 10.18 1.37
C SER A 40 -19.40 10.38 -0.12
N ILE A 41 -18.65 11.42 -0.51
CA ILE A 41 -18.38 11.73 -1.92
C ILE A 41 -16.88 11.62 -2.20
N VAL A 42 -16.06 12.42 -1.52
CA VAL A 42 -14.62 12.50 -1.79
C VAL A 42 -13.91 11.18 -1.47
N LEU A 43 -14.12 10.63 -0.27
CA LEU A 43 -13.42 9.44 0.20
C LEU A 43 -13.72 8.19 -0.66
N PRO A 44 -14.98 7.89 -1.07
CA PRO A 44 -15.25 6.78 -1.98
C PRO A 44 -14.62 6.94 -3.36
N LEU A 45 -14.61 8.15 -3.90
CA LEU A 45 -13.97 8.46 -5.18
C LEU A 45 -12.44 8.27 -5.11
N MET A 46 -11.87 8.47 -3.92
CA MET A 46 -10.45 8.35 -3.65
C MET A 46 -9.99 6.92 -3.34
N LYS A 47 -10.90 5.96 -3.18
CA LYS A 47 -10.58 4.54 -2.88
C LYS A 47 -9.51 3.93 -3.79
N PRO A 48 -9.51 4.13 -5.12
CA PRO A 48 -8.48 3.54 -5.98
C PRO A 48 -7.07 4.06 -5.66
N ALA A 49 -6.93 5.38 -5.45
CA ALA A 49 -5.66 5.99 -5.08
C ALA A 49 -5.17 5.50 -3.71
N ILE A 50 -6.09 5.40 -2.74
CA ILE A 50 -5.79 4.86 -1.41
C ILE A 50 -5.33 3.40 -1.52
N ALA A 51 -5.95 2.59 -2.36
CA ALA A 51 -5.57 1.20 -2.57
C ALA A 51 -4.15 1.07 -3.15
N VAL A 52 -3.81 1.88 -4.16
CA VAL A 52 -2.45 1.94 -4.72
C VAL A 52 -1.43 2.28 -3.64
N GLN A 53 -1.70 3.33 -2.87
CA GLN A 53 -0.78 3.76 -1.83
C GLN A 53 -0.66 2.74 -0.70
N ALA A 54 -1.76 2.08 -0.32
CA ALA A 54 -1.75 1.04 0.70
C ALA A 54 -0.88 -0.15 0.27
N ILE A 55 -0.94 -0.57 -1.01
CA ILE A 55 -0.05 -1.61 -1.55
C ILE A 55 1.41 -1.18 -1.43
N PHE A 56 1.77 0.01 -1.94
CA PHE A 56 3.16 0.47 -1.89
C PHE A 56 3.68 0.62 -0.47
N THR A 57 2.87 1.16 0.44
CA THR A 57 3.22 1.27 1.86
C THR A 57 3.41 -0.10 2.49
N PHE A 58 2.51 -1.06 2.25
CA PHE A 58 2.64 -2.42 2.76
C PHE A 58 3.93 -3.07 2.27
N VAL A 59 4.19 -3.05 0.95
CA VAL A 59 5.39 -3.64 0.35
C VAL A 59 6.66 -3.00 0.92
N SER A 60 6.69 -1.68 1.04
CA SER A 60 7.82 -0.94 1.60
C SER A 60 8.07 -1.33 3.07
N SER A 61 7.03 -1.40 3.88
CA SER A 61 7.14 -1.79 5.29
C SER A 61 7.51 -3.26 5.47
N TRP A 62 6.93 -4.15 4.65
CA TRP A 62 7.18 -5.59 4.71
C TRP A 62 8.59 -5.97 4.29
N ASN A 63 9.12 -5.30 3.26
CA ASN A 63 10.48 -5.51 2.76
C ASN A 63 11.54 -4.70 3.53
N ASN A 64 11.15 -3.93 4.55
CA ASN A 64 12.10 -3.13 5.32
C ASN A 64 13.03 -4.04 6.15
N TYR A 65 14.26 -4.17 5.67
CA TYR A 65 15.33 -4.86 6.38
C TYR A 65 16.06 -3.94 7.36
N PHE A 66 16.40 -2.72 6.93
CA PHE A 66 17.38 -1.89 7.60
C PHE A 66 16.93 -1.43 9.00
N THR A 67 15.74 -0.83 9.11
CA THR A 67 15.26 -0.31 10.40
C THR A 67 15.07 -1.43 11.43
N PRO A 68 14.42 -2.56 11.11
CA PRO A 68 14.30 -3.68 12.05
C PRO A 68 15.65 -4.30 12.41
N ALA A 69 16.58 -4.46 11.45
CA ALA A 69 17.90 -5.02 11.72
C ALA A 69 18.74 -4.15 12.67
N LEU A 70 18.53 -2.84 12.64
CA LEU A 70 19.23 -1.89 13.51
C LEU A 70 18.68 -1.89 14.94
N ILE A 71 17.35 -2.05 15.12
CA ILE A 71 16.67 -1.83 16.41
C ILE A 71 16.34 -3.14 17.13
N LEU A 72 16.09 -4.23 16.39
CA LEU A 72 15.69 -5.51 16.97
C LEU A 72 16.92 -6.36 17.30
N HIS A 73 17.17 -6.54 18.59
CA HIS A 73 18.24 -7.40 19.10
C HIS A 73 17.75 -8.77 19.62
N ASP A 74 16.45 -8.91 19.88
CA ASP A 74 15.83 -10.16 20.34
C ASP A 74 15.56 -11.09 19.14
N ASP A 75 16.15 -12.29 19.17
CA ASP A 75 16.00 -13.31 18.12
C ASP A 75 14.54 -13.67 17.83
N LYS A 76 13.66 -13.63 18.84
CA LYS A 76 12.25 -13.98 18.68
C LYS A 76 11.43 -12.90 17.96
N LYS A 77 12.01 -11.70 17.76
CA LYS A 77 11.35 -10.56 17.12
C LYS A 77 11.86 -10.30 15.70
N LYS A 78 12.83 -11.08 15.23
CA LYS A 78 13.41 -10.91 13.89
C LYS A 78 12.34 -11.07 12.81
N THR A 79 12.34 -10.14 11.86
CA THR A 79 11.45 -10.17 10.70
C THR A 79 11.96 -11.14 9.64
N LEU A 80 11.09 -11.59 8.73
CA LEU A 80 11.47 -12.47 7.62
C LEU A 80 12.65 -11.94 6.78
N PRO A 81 12.70 -10.65 6.40
CA PRO A 81 13.87 -10.09 5.71
C PRO A 81 15.18 -10.25 6.48
N ILE A 82 15.17 -10.10 7.82
CA ILE A 82 16.36 -10.30 8.66
C ILE A 82 16.80 -11.77 8.62
N LEU A 83 15.86 -12.70 8.78
CA LEU A 83 16.15 -14.14 8.79
C LEU A 83 16.72 -14.59 7.45
N ILE A 84 16.16 -14.12 6.34
CA ILE A 84 16.66 -14.41 4.98
C ILE A 84 18.08 -13.87 4.81
N ALA A 85 18.38 -12.66 5.28
CA ALA A 85 19.71 -12.08 5.22
C ALA A 85 20.73 -12.89 6.06
N GLN A 86 20.34 -13.32 7.27
CA GLN A 86 21.20 -14.14 8.14
C GLN A 86 21.49 -15.52 7.55
N LEU A 87 20.48 -16.19 6.97
CA LEU A 87 20.68 -17.46 6.28
C LEU A 87 21.62 -17.31 5.09
N ARG A 88 21.51 -16.20 4.35
CA ARG A 88 22.40 -15.93 3.22
C ARG A 88 23.84 -15.61 3.61
N ALA A 89 24.05 -15.11 4.82
CA ALA A 89 25.36 -14.80 5.37
C ALA A 89 25.99 -15.98 6.13
N ALA A 90 25.29 -17.11 6.26
CA ALA A 90 25.80 -18.30 6.92
C ALA A 90 26.98 -18.90 6.13
N ASP A 91 27.93 -19.50 6.86
CA ASP A 91 29.06 -20.21 6.26
C ASP A 91 28.59 -21.22 5.20
N TRP A 92 29.42 -21.42 4.17
CA TRP A 92 29.15 -22.33 3.05
C TRP A 92 28.75 -23.76 3.47
N LEU A 93 29.18 -24.21 4.66
CA LEU A 93 28.83 -25.50 5.26
C LEU A 93 27.38 -25.59 5.78
N LYS A 94 26.75 -24.46 6.10
CA LYS A 94 25.37 -24.36 6.64
C LYS A 94 24.42 -23.66 5.67
N PHE A 95 24.91 -23.31 4.49
CA PHE A 95 24.17 -22.59 3.47
C PHE A 95 23.28 -23.55 2.68
N ASP A 96 22.05 -23.73 3.17
CA ASP A 96 21.01 -24.52 2.52
C ASP A 96 20.16 -23.63 1.59
N MET A 97 20.40 -23.76 0.29
CA MET A 97 19.63 -23.04 -0.73
C MET A 97 18.13 -23.35 -0.67
N GLY A 98 17.73 -24.58 -0.32
CA GLY A 98 16.33 -24.96 -0.20
C GLY A 98 15.63 -24.15 0.89
N GLN A 99 16.26 -23.99 2.05
CA GLN A 99 15.72 -23.18 3.14
C GLN A 99 15.57 -21.70 2.75
N VAL A 100 16.57 -21.15 2.05
CA VAL A 100 16.53 -19.76 1.57
C VAL A 100 15.37 -19.55 0.58
N TYR A 101 15.19 -20.45 -0.40
CA TYR A 101 14.10 -20.33 -1.36
C TYR A 101 12.72 -20.47 -0.70
N VAL A 102 12.56 -21.40 0.24
CA VAL A 102 11.30 -21.56 1.00
C VAL A 102 10.95 -20.28 1.77
N MET A 103 11.92 -19.67 2.48
CA MET A 103 11.67 -18.42 3.19
C MET A 103 11.32 -17.26 2.24
N ILE A 104 11.97 -17.18 1.08
CA ILE A 104 11.63 -16.18 0.05
C ILE A 104 10.20 -16.39 -0.44
N THR A 105 9.78 -17.62 -0.72
CA THR A 105 8.41 -17.92 -1.11
C THR A 105 7.40 -17.45 -0.05
N PHE A 106 7.63 -17.77 1.22
CA PHE A 106 6.78 -17.29 2.31
C PHE A 106 6.81 -15.77 2.46
N SER A 107 7.91 -15.11 2.15
CA SER A 107 8.01 -13.64 2.17
C SER A 107 7.18 -12.98 1.06
N ILE A 108 7.02 -13.64 -0.09
CA ILE A 108 6.28 -13.10 -1.25
C ILE A 108 4.77 -13.29 -1.09
N LEU A 109 4.32 -14.39 -0.45
CA LEU A 109 2.89 -14.72 -0.34
C LEU A 109 2.02 -13.60 0.26
N PRO A 110 2.38 -12.95 1.39
CA PRO A 110 1.57 -11.86 1.95
C PRO A 110 1.44 -10.66 1.01
N VAL A 111 2.49 -10.37 0.24
CA VAL A 111 2.47 -9.27 -0.75
C VAL A 111 1.47 -9.56 -1.85
N ILE A 112 1.44 -10.80 -2.36
CA ILE A 112 0.46 -11.22 -3.37
C ILE A 112 -0.96 -11.12 -2.81
N VAL A 113 -1.19 -11.61 -1.59
CA VAL A 113 -2.51 -11.57 -0.95
C VAL A 113 -3.02 -10.12 -0.81
N VAL A 114 -2.18 -9.22 -0.29
CA VAL A 114 -2.54 -7.80 -0.15
C VAL A 114 -2.81 -7.16 -1.50
N TYR A 115 -1.98 -7.45 -2.51
CA TYR A 115 -2.19 -6.97 -3.87
C TYR A 115 -3.54 -7.42 -4.43
N LEU A 116 -3.88 -8.71 -4.34
CA LEU A 116 -5.14 -9.25 -4.87
C LEU A 116 -6.37 -8.66 -4.17
N ILE A 117 -6.30 -8.43 -2.85
CA ILE A 117 -7.41 -7.83 -2.09
C ILE A 117 -7.62 -6.37 -2.49
N LEU A 118 -6.55 -5.62 -2.73
CA LEU A 118 -6.62 -4.18 -2.99
C LEU A 118 -6.77 -3.83 -4.48
N SER A 119 -6.25 -4.66 -5.39
CA SER A 119 -6.29 -4.42 -6.85
C SER A 119 -7.70 -4.30 -7.40
N LYS A 120 -8.69 -4.97 -6.78
CA LYS A 120 -10.11 -4.83 -7.15
C LYS A 120 -10.61 -3.38 -7.12
N HIS A 121 -10.10 -2.56 -6.20
CA HIS A 121 -10.49 -1.14 -6.09
C HIS A 121 -9.83 -0.29 -7.18
N ILE A 122 -8.68 -0.71 -7.69
CA ILE A 122 -7.96 -0.03 -8.77
C ILE A 122 -8.72 -0.21 -10.09
N VAL A 123 -9.11 -1.46 -10.40
CA VAL A 123 -9.82 -1.81 -11.65
C VAL A 123 -11.19 -1.13 -11.73
N GLN A 124 -11.94 -1.12 -10.62
CA GLN A 124 -13.25 -0.44 -10.54
C GLN A 124 -13.13 1.07 -10.78
N GLY A 125 -12.04 1.71 -10.33
CA GLY A 125 -11.81 3.14 -10.51
C GLY A 125 -11.58 3.54 -11.97
N ILE A 126 -10.86 2.72 -12.74
CA ILE A 126 -10.58 2.99 -14.16
C ILE A 126 -11.85 2.80 -15.00
N ALA A 127 -12.64 1.76 -14.72
CA ALA A 127 -13.85 1.44 -15.47
C ALA A 127 -14.91 2.56 -15.43
N LEU A 128 -15.06 3.26 -14.30
CA LEU A 128 -16.00 4.38 -14.17
C LEU A 128 -15.58 5.63 -14.97
N GLY A 129 -14.28 5.81 -15.21
CA GLY A 129 -13.75 6.91 -16.03
C GLY A 129 -13.92 6.69 -17.54
N SER A 130 -14.03 5.43 -18.00
CA SER A 130 -14.14 5.09 -19.43
C SER A 130 -15.56 5.13 -20.01
N VAL A 131 -16.61 5.26 -19.19
CA VAL A 131 -18.02 5.27 -19.67
C VAL A 131 -18.53 6.67 -20.02
N LYS A 132 -17.68 7.70 -19.93
CA LYS A 132 -17.98 9.06 -20.40
C LYS A 132 -17.00 9.45 -21.50
N GLY A 133 -17.17 8.81 -22.65
CA GLY A 133 -16.62 9.17 -23.95
C GLY A 133 -17.70 8.97 -25.00
#